data_AF-A0A504YQW3-F1
#
_entry.id   AF-A0A504YQW3-F1
#
_cell.length_a   1.000
_cell.length_b   1.000
_cell.length_c   1.000
_cell.angle_alpha   90.00
_cell.angle_beta   90.00
_cell.angle_gamma   90.00
#
_symmetry.space_group_name_H-M   'P 1'
#
loop_
_entity.id
_entity.type
_entity.pdbx_description
1 polymer ?
#
loop_
_entity_poly.entity_id
_entity_poly.type
_entity_poly.pdbx_seq_one_letter_code
_entity_poly.pdbx_strand_id
1 'polypeptide(L)'
;MASNLVCENFPKPSMNKFPSCNLQHMAYMARMFLAEMLGLGLILFVIVIYQPGDKPAVPVSAVVGAVFAWVVCVFGPISGAQVNPAVSLALILTRRLSVVHGLVCVFAQIVGATGGVDPVAVLPDRQMLDGCAKCGLC
;
A
#
# COMPACT_ATOMS: atom_id res chain seq x y z
N MET A 1 28.21 24.69 24.19
CA MET A 1 27.62 24.54 22.84
C MET A 1 26.83 23.25 22.83
N ALA A 2 25.51 23.37 22.70
CA ALA A 2 24.56 22.28 22.84
C ALA A 2 24.49 21.44 21.56
N SER A 3 24.97 20.19 21.61
CA SER A 3 24.69 19.19 20.58
C SER A 3 24.57 17.78 21.18
N ASN A 4 24.03 17.68 22.39
CA ASN A 4 23.29 16.48 22.80
C ASN A 4 21.90 16.58 22.17
N LEU A 5 21.85 16.52 20.83
CA LEU A 5 20.63 16.20 20.12
C LEU A 5 20.34 14.76 20.50
N VAL A 6 19.57 14.65 21.58
CA VAL A 6 18.75 13.51 21.90
C VAL A 6 18.04 13.16 20.59
N CYS A 7 18.60 12.21 19.83
CA CYS A 7 17.79 11.34 19.01
C CYS A 7 16.92 10.63 20.04
N GLU A 8 15.82 11.28 20.45
CA GLU A 8 14.78 10.63 21.22
C GLU A 8 14.38 9.47 20.32
N ASN A 9 14.85 8.30 20.71
CA ASN A 9 14.37 7.03 20.22
C ASN A 9 12.93 6.98 20.70
N PHE A 10 12.04 7.69 19.99
CA PHE A 10 10.63 7.71 20.29
C PHE A 10 10.19 6.25 20.23
N PRO A 11 9.84 5.65 21.39
CA PRO A 11 9.46 4.24 21.41
C PRO A 11 8.25 4.10 20.49
N LYS A 12 8.34 3.20 19.50
CA LYS A 12 7.24 2.98 18.55
C LYS A 12 5.95 2.75 19.36
N PRO A 13 4.88 3.55 19.13
CA PRO A 13 3.66 3.40 19.90
C PRO A 13 3.10 1.99 19.76
N SER A 14 2.74 1.37 20.88
CA SER A 14 2.14 0.04 20.85
C SER A 14 0.77 0.10 20.17
N MET A 15 0.62 -0.64 19.08
CA MET A 15 -0.61 -0.72 18.28
C MET A 15 -1.79 -1.39 19.00
N ASN A 16 -1.56 -1.87 20.23
CA ASN A 16 -2.53 -2.58 21.05
C ASN A 16 -3.22 -1.66 22.07
N LYS A 17 -2.81 -0.39 22.15
CA LYS A 17 -3.35 0.61 23.08
C LYS A 17 -4.29 1.58 22.35
N PHE A 18 -5.32 2.07 23.04
CA PHE A 18 -6.22 3.08 22.47
C PHE A 18 -5.45 4.39 22.19
N PRO A 19 -5.70 5.05 21.05
CA PRO A 19 -5.02 6.30 20.71
C PRO A 19 -5.38 7.39 21.72
N SER A 20 -4.37 7.98 22.37
CA SER A 20 -4.53 9.24 23.09
C SER A 20 -4.35 10.41 22.12
N CYS A 21 -5.07 11.51 22.34
CA CYS A 21 -4.90 12.76 21.60
C CYS A 21 -3.54 13.40 21.92
N ASN A 22 -2.47 12.87 21.35
CA ASN A 22 -1.11 13.41 21.44
C ASN A 22 -0.55 13.52 20.02
N LEU A 23 0.18 14.60 19.71
CA LEU A 23 0.63 14.94 18.36
C LEU A 23 1.49 13.83 17.73
N GLN A 24 2.27 13.13 18.56
CA GLN A 24 3.09 12.00 18.16
C GLN A 24 2.26 10.79 17.71
N HIS A 25 1.13 10.52 18.39
CA HIS A 25 0.20 9.46 18.01
C HIS A 25 -0.53 9.80 16.71
N MET A 26 -0.91 11.07 16.51
CA MET A 26 -1.53 11.51 15.25
C MET A 26 -0.55 11.42 14.07
N ALA A 27 0.69 11.87 14.24
CA ALA A 27 1.72 11.77 13.21
C ALA A 27 2.05 10.31 12.85
N TYR A 28 2.01 9.39 13.83
CA TYR A 28 2.19 7.97 13.59
C TYR A 28 1.03 7.35 12.79
N MET A 29 -0.22 7.66 13.17
CA MET A 29 -1.42 7.23 12.44
C MET A 29 -1.45 7.74 11.00
N ALA A 30 -1.06 9.00 10.78
CA ALA A 30 -0.98 9.57 9.45
C ALA A 30 0.07 8.86 8.57
N ARG A 31 1.25 8.54 9.12
CA ARG A 31 2.27 7.76 8.40
C ARG A 31 1.77 6.37 8.03
N MET A 32 1.05 5.70 8.93
CA MET A 32 0.46 4.38 8.68
C MET A 32 -0.60 4.43 7.58
N PHE A 33 -1.47 5.44 7.61
CA PHE A 33 -2.47 5.69 6.57
C PHE A 33 -1.82 5.92 5.20
N LEU A 34 -0.81 6.79 5.13
CA LEU A 34 -0.09 7.08 3.88
C LEU A 34 0.66 5.85 3.36
N ALA A 35 1.27 5.05 4.24
CA ALA A 35 1.98 3.83 3.85
C ALA A 35 1.05 2.79 3.20
N GLU A 36 -0.11 2.54 3.80
CA GLU A 36 -1.09 1.58 3.25
C GLU A 36 -1.74 2.10 1.96
N MET A 37 -2.06 3.40 1.91
CA MET A 37 -2.63 4.04 0.71
C MET A 37 -1.64 3.97 -0.47
N LEU A 38 -0.37 4.31 -0.25
CA LEU A 38 0.66 4.25 -1.28
C LEU A 38 1.03 2.82 -1.66
N GLY A 39 1.09 1.91 -0.68
CA GLY A 39 1.42 0.50 -0.91
C GLY A 39 0.39 -0.20 -1.80
N LEU A 40 -0.90 -0.07 -1.48
CA LEU A 40 -1.96 -0.69 -2.28
C LEU A 40 -2.17 0.04 -3.62
N GLY A 41 -2.09 1.38 -3.61
CA GLY A 41 -2.19 2.18 -4.83
C GLY A 41 -1.12 1.86 -5.84
N LEU A 42 0.14 1.67 -5.41
CA LEU A 42 1.24 1.31 -6.32
C LEU A 42 1.08 -0.08 -6.93
N ILE A 43 0.67 -1.08 -6.13
CA ILE A 43 0.45 -2.44 -6.64
C ILE A 43 -0.65 -2.44 -7.70
N LEU A 44 -1.79 -1.80 -7.41
CA LEU A 44 -2.89 -1.73 -8.36
C LEU A 44 -2.52 -0.90 -9.59
N PHE A 45 -1.81 0.21 -9.41
CA PHE A 45 -1.28 0.98 -10.54
C PHE A 45 -0.42 0.12 -11.47
N VAL A 46 0.53 -0.67 -10.92
CA VAL A 46 1.39 -1.55 -11.71
C VAL A 46 0.62 -2.67 -12.41
N ILE A 47 -0.33 -3.31 -11.72
CA ILE A 47 -1.18 -4.35 -12.32
C ILE A 47 -1.92 -3.80 -13.53
N VAL A 48 -2.48 -2.60 -13.40
CA VAL A 48 -3.32 -2.07 -14.47
C VAL A 48 -2.43 -1.57 -15.62
N ILE A 49 -1.27 -0.94 -15.41
CA ILE A 49 -0.38 -0.53 -16.53
C ILE A 49 0.31 -1.70 -17.24
N TYR A 50 0.58 -2.79 -16.53
CA TYR A 50 1.35 -3.91 -17.08
C TYR A 50 0.40 -5.00 -17.62
N GLN A 51 0.04 -4.86 -18.90
CA GLN A 51 -0.83 -5.81 -19.63
C GLN A 51 -0.09 -6.35 -20.85
N PRO A 52 0.75 -7.39 -20.70
CA PRO A 52 1.46 -7.98 -21.82
C PRO A 52 0.49 -8.71 -22.76
N GLY A 53 0.77 -8.67 -24.07
CA GLY A 53 0.03 -9.40 -25.10
C GLY A 53 0.32 -10.92 -25.10
N ASP A 54 0.05 -11.61 -26.21
CA ASP A 54 -0.04 -13.09 -26.30
C ASP A 54 1.21 -13.87 -25.84
N LYS A 55 2.40 -13.24 -25.81
CA LYS A 55 3.65 -13.85 -25.33
C LYS A 55 4.45 -12.88 -24.46
N PRO A 56 4.14 -12.77 -23.15
CA PRO A 56 4.93 -11.95 -22.24
C PRO A 56 6.37 -12.46 -22.16
N ALA A 57 7.35 -11.58 -22.34
CA ALA A 57 8.75 -11.87 -21.99
C ALA A 57 8.93 -12.06 -20.48
N VAL A 58 8.07 -11.43 -19.67
CA VAL A 58 8.04 -11.57 -18.20
C VAL A 58 6.59 -11.80 -17.77
N PRO A 59 6.29 -12.83 -16.95
CA PRO A 59 4.93 -13.07 -16.49
C PRO A 59 4.47 -11.95 -15.55
N VAL A 60 3.19 -11.57 -15.67
CA VAL A 60 2.55 -10.54 -14.82
C VAL A 60 2.73 -10.85 -13.33
N SER A 61 2.65 -12.12 -12.94
CA SER A 61 2.86 -12.57 -11.57
C SER A 61 4.25 -12.24 -11.01
N ALA A 62 5.30 -12.27 -11.84
CA ALA A 62 6.65 -11.92 -11.41
C ALA A 62 6.79 -10.41 -11.19
N VAL A 63 6.21 -9.60 -12.07
CA VAL A 63 6.23 -8.13 -11.94
C VAL A 63 5.44 -7.70 -10.70
N VAL A 64 4.23 -8.20 -10.54
CA VAL A 64 3.38 -7.90 -9.37
C VAL A 64 4.01 -8.42 -8.08
N GLY A 65 4.60 -9.62 -8.10
CA GLY A 65 5.30 -10.20 -6.96
C GLY A 65 6.53 -9.39 -6.55
N ALA A 66 7.31 -8.89 -7.51
CA ALA A 66 8.47 -8.03 -7.23
C ALA A 66 8.05 -6.69 -6.61
N VAL A 67 6.99 -6.06 -7.13
CA VAL A 67 6.45 -4.81 -6.56
C VAL A 67 5.86 -5.04 -5.18
N PHE A 68 5.13 -6.14 -4.98
CA PHE A 68 4.62 -6.52 -3.66
C PHE A 68 5.76 -6.71 -2.66
N ALA A 69 6.82 -7.44 -3.03
CA ALA A 69 7.99 -7.63 -2.18
C ALA A 69 8.66 -6.28 -1.84
N TRP A 70 8.80 -5.39 -2.82
CA TRP A 70 9.35 -4.05 -2.60
C TRP A 70 8.50 -3.22 -1.62
N VAL A 71 7.17 -3.21 -1.81
CA VAL A 71 6.22 -2.55 -0.91
C VAL A 71 6.32 -3.12 0.51
N VAL A 72 6.42 -4.43 0.67
CA VAL A 72 6.58 -5.06 1.99
C VAL A 72 7.91 -4.69 2.64
N CYS A 73 9.01 -4.63 1.87
CA CYS A 73 10.31 -4.22 2.42
C CYS A 73 10.33 -2.75 2.85
N VAL A 74 9.72 -1.86 2.08
CA VAL A 74 9.71 -0.41 2.33
C VAL A 74 8.71 -0.03 3.43
N PHE A 75 7.47 -0.53 3.35
CA PHE A 75 6.38 -0.14 4.25
C PHE A 75 6.19 -1.11 5.43
N GLY A 76 6.79 -2.30 5.37
CA GLY A 76 6.80 -3.27 6.47
C GLY A 76 7.24 -2.70 7.82
N PRO A 77 8.37 -1.97 7.93
CA PRO A 77 8.80 -1.40 9.22
C PRO A 77 7.94 -0.24 9.72
N ILE A 78 7.01 0.28 8.90
CA ILE A 78 6.13 1.42 9.18
C ILE A 78 4.72 0.93 9.57
N SER A 79 4.02 0.23 8.68
CA SER A 79 2.63 -0.22 8.89
C SER A 79 2.48 -1.74 9.12
N GLY A 80 3.57 -2.50 8.96
CA GLY A 80 3.50 -3.95 8.81
C GLY A 80 3.08 -4.40 7.41
N ALA A 81 2.95 -3.46 6.45
CA ALA A 81 2.56 -3.68 5.06
C ALA A 81 1.44 -4.72 4.93
N GLN A 82 0.28 -4.40 5.50
CA GLN A 82 -0.87 -5.31 5.45
C GLN A 82 -1.38 -5.38 4.02
N VAL A 83 -1.53 -4.20 3.38
CA VAL A 83 -1.87 -4.01 1.96
C VAL A 83 -3.07 -4.88 1.54
N ASN A 84 -3.91 -5.22 2.51
CA ASN A 84 -4.96 -6.20 2.39
C ASN A 84 -5.95 -6.05 3.56
N PRO A 85 -7.24 -5.84 3.29
CA PRO A 85 -8.26 -5.72 4.33
C PRO A 85 -8.46 -7.03 5.10
N ALA A 86 -8.25 -8.20 4.48
CA ALA A 86 -8.36 -9.50 5.15
C ALA A 86 -7.23 -9.73 6.17
N VAL A 87 -6.01 -9.29 5.86
CA VAL A 87 -4.87 -9.35 6.80
C VAL A 87 -5.08 -8.37 7.95
N SER A 88 -5.58 -7.17 7.64
CA SER A 88 -5.96 -6.17 8.64
C SER A 88 -6.98 -6.75 9.63
N LEU A 89 -8.02 -7.43 9.12
CA LEU A 89 -9.03 -8.09 9.93
C LEU A 89 -8.47 -9.26 10.75
N ALA A 90 -7.59 -10.08 10.17
CA ALA A 90 -6.94 -11.17 10.89
C ALA A 90 -6.09 -10.66 12.07
N LEU A 91 -5.41 -9.52 11.91
CA LEU A 91 -4.62 -8.89 12.98
C LEU A 91 -5.51 -8.31 14.09
N ILE A 92 -6.69 -7.79 13.75
CA ILE A 92 -7.71 -7.38 14.72
C ILE A 92 -8.20 -8.61 15.51
N LEU A 93 -8.54 -9.70 14.82
CA LEU A 93 -9.02 -10.94 15.45
C LEU A 93 -7.95 -11.56 16.38
N THR A 94 -6.68 -11.47 15.99
CA THR A 94 -5.55 -11.95 16.80
C THR A 94 -5.16 -10.96 17.93
N ARG A 95 -5.89 -9.85 18.10
CA ARG A 95 -5.58 -8.76 19.04
C ARG A 95 -4.15 -8.20 18.93
N ARG A 96 -3.55 -8.33 17.75
CA ARG A 96 -2.23 -7.75 17.41
C ARG A 96 -2.36 -6.32 16.88
N LEU A 97 -3.58 -5.89 16.55
CA LEU A 97 -3.93 -4.57 16.03
C LEU A 97 -5.18 -4.06 16.73
N SER A 98 -5.15 -2.84 17.25
CA SER A 98 -6.36 -2.16 17.75
C SER A 98 -7.38 -2.01 16.62
N VAL A 99 -8.66 -2.25 16.93
CA VAL A 99 -9.79 -2.12 15.98
C VAL A 99 -9.78 -0.76 15.28
N VAL A 100 -9.45 0.31 16.01
CA VAL A 100 -9.37 1.68 15.46
C VAL A 100 -8.28 1.79 14.40
N HIS A 101 -7.10 1.22 14.64
CA HIS A 101 -6.00 1.24 13.67
C HIS A 101 -6.33 0.39 12.44
N GLY A 102 -6.95 -0.76 12.64
CA GLY A 102 -7.38 -1.63 11.53
C GLY A 102 -8.44 -0.97 10.64
N LEU A 103 -9.42 -0.27 11.20
CA LEU A 103 -10.40 0.47 10.41
C LEU A 103 -9.75 1.60 9.61
N VAL A 104 -8.82 2.36 10.22
CA VAL A 104 -8.08 3.43 9.51
C VAL A 104 -7.28 2.84 8.35
N CYS A 105 -6.64 1.68 8.51
CA CYS A 105 -5.93 0.99 7.43
C CYS A 105 -6.89 0.53 6.31
N VAL A 106 -8.06 -0.02 6.64
CA VAL A 106 -9.05 -0.44 5.63
C VAL A 106 -9.56 0.75 4.83
N PHE A 107 -9.84 1.89 5.48
CA PHE A 107 -10.19 3.13 4.77
C PHE A 107 -9.04 3.62 3.88
N ALA A 108 -7.79 3.59 4.36
CA ALA A 108 -6.61 3.95 3.58
C ALA A 108 -6.46 3.07 2.32
N GLN A 109 -6.73 1.77 2.46
CA GLN A 109 -6.68 0.80 1.39
C GLN A 109 -7.75 1.08 0.33
N ILE A 110 -8.98 1.39 0.73
CA ILE A 110 -10.06 1.76 -0.23
C ILE A 110 -9.65 3.01 -1.03
N VAL A 111 -9.14 4.04 -0.35
CA VAL A 111 -8.67 5.28 -1.01
C VAL A 111 -7.45 5.03 -1.90
N GLY A 112 -6.53 4.17 -1.47
CA GLY A 112 -5.38 3.76 -2.29
C GLY A 112 -5.81 2.97 -3.52
N ALA A 113 -6.86 2.13 -3.41
CA ALA A 113 -7.37 1.36 -4.52
C ALA A 113 -8.02 2.22 -5.60
N THR A 114 -8.84 3.21 -5.21
CA THR A 114 -9.38 4.18 -6.17
C THR A 114 -8.25 5.01 -6.78
N GLY A 115 -7.36 5.56 -5.95
CA GLY A 115 -6.24 6.37 -6.39
C GLY A 115 -5.20 5.67 -7.26
N GLY A 116 -5.09 4.33 -7.22
CA GLY A 116 -4.22 3.56 -8.11
C GLY A 116 -4.84 3.27 -9.48
N VAL A 117 -6.17 3.17 -9.55
CA VAL A 117 -6.92 2.82 -10.78
C VAL A 117 -7.37 4.07 -11.56
N ASP A 118 -7.73 5.15 -10.86
CA ASP A 118 -8.26 6.37 -11.47
C ASP A 118 -7.25 7.13 -12.36
N PRO A 119 -5.97 7.33 -11.98
CA PRO A 119 -4.99 8.02 -12.83
C PRO A 119 -4.76 7.30 -14.16
N VAL A 120 -4.96 5.99 -14.14
CA VAL A 120 -4.88 5.14 -15.31
C VAL A 120 -6.03 5.39 -16.29
N ALA A 121 -7.24 5.70 -15.80
CA ALA A 121 -8.36 6.06 -16.66
C ALA A 121 -8.16 7.43 -17.34
N VAL A 122 -7.33 8.29 -16.76
CA VAL A 122 -6.97 9.61 -17.30
C VAL A 122 -5.83 9.54 -18.33
N LEU A 123 -5.02 8.47 -18.34
CA LEU A 123 -3.98 8.26 -19.34
C LEU A 123 -4.61 7.81 -20.68
N PRO A 124 -4.56 8.63 -21.74
CA PRO A 124 -5.20 8.33 -23.03
C PRO A 124 -4.52 7.22 -23.84
N ASP A 125 -3.47 6.58 -23.32
CA ASP A 125 -2.71 5.49 -23.98
C ASP A 125 -3.36 4.09 -23.83
N ARG A 126 -4.53 4.00 -23.18
CA ARG A 126 -5.24 2.72 -22.95
C ARG A 126 -5.82 2.11 -24.24
N GLN A 127 -6.25 2.93 -25.20
CA GLN A 127 -6.93 2.42 -26.39
C GLN A 127 -5.98 1.83 -27.45
N MET A 128 -4.71 2.23 -27.46
CA MET A 128 -3.72 1.73 -28.42
C MET A 128 -3.32 0.27 -28.15
N LEU A 129 -3.35 -0.17 -26.89
CA LEU A 129 -2.97 -1.55 -26.49
C LEU A 129 -4.14 -2.54 -26.61
N ASP A 130 -5.38 -2.11 -26.38
CA ASP A 130 -6.58 -2.93 -26.57
C ASP A 130 -6.84 -3.29 -28.04
N GLY A 131 -6.35 -2.47 -28.98
CA GLY A 131 -6.44 -2.74 -30.42
C GLY A 131 -5.56 -3.92 -30.86
N CYS A 132 -4.41 -4.12 -30.21
CA CYS A 132 -3.48 -5.19 -30.56
C CYS A 132 -3.88 -6.54 -29.90
N ALA A 133 -4.38 -6.52 -28.66
CA ALA A 133 -4.87 -7.71 -27.97
C ALA A 133 -6.15 -8.32 -28.57
N LYS A 134 -6.97 -7.52 -29.27
CA LYS A 134 -8.20 -8.00 -29.94
C LYS A 134 -7.94 -8.63 -31.32
N CYS A 135 -6.77 -8.41 -31.92
CA CYS A 135 -6.51 -8.89 -33.28
C CYS A 135 -6.00 -10.34 -33.37
N GLY A 136 -5.68 -11.00 -32.25
CA GLY A 136 -5.47 -12.47 -32.19
C GLY A 136 -4.49 -13.05 -33.22
N LEU A 137 -3.51 -12.26 -33.66
CA LEU A 137 -2.57 -12.64 -34.72
C LEU A 137 -1.12 -12.26 -34.35
N CYS A 138 -0.62 -12.78 -33.22
CA CYS A 138 0.80 -12.76 -32.82
C CYS A 138 1.21 -14.07 -32.10
#